data_AF-A0A4R4Z818-F1
#
_entry.id   AF-A0A4R4Z818-F1
#
_cell.length_a   1.000
_cell.length_b   1.000
_cell.length_c   1.000
_cell.angle_alpha   90.00
_cell.angle_beta   90.00
_cell.angle_gamma   90.00
#
_symmetry.space_group_name_H-M   'P 1'
#
loop_
_entity.id
_entity.type
_entity.pdbx_description
1 polymer ?
#
loop_
_entity_poly.entity_id
_entity_poly.type
_entity_poly.pdbx_seq_one_letter_code
_entity_poly.pdbx_strand_id
1 'polypeptide(L)'
;MVFSVVAPTVKHLSLFRDDLWKEQRSLEVVVGDSGTRVLRKHFSERRQADSEVRYLSVASELAGGSTPSVVGVADNYVDLRYVEGIRVYNVLELLRELEGVDDRANRLRSLLVERCAASCAALQEVLVRDAGRGYAAPKLYPVRQKLTTLLAIIDHGLGLGLDMVAIETEARWAEDCLRQVSCLVPFRDAAPKNLILEWPEMWRGRKSVEEQRRSVQDLVANWSPGAGSPFESNPIVHVDFSSCGELTVPEDDPISLLVHESTWMGEIPGRDRLCWLPHDPDATRLAVGLLVRLYRLGGRRLCYLLVHKTGYRRRYAHESVEFYFRALLLAADTACPELKSLFPAILGAAEAILSRLSGKLSIAHDWFDAAYEPPPGKYYRDVFPY
;
A
#
# COMPACT_ATOMS: atom_id res chain seq x y z
N MET A 1 -18.89 21.47 -15.28
CA MET A 1 -17.68 22.19 -15.73
C MET A 1 -16.59 21.15 -16.01
N VAL A 2 -15.87 21.25 -17.12
CA VAL A 2 -14.72 20.36 -17.42
C VAL A 2 -13.45 21.10 -17.02
N PHE A 3 -12.60 20.47 -16.23
CA PHE A 3 -11.31 21.04 -15.83
C PHE A 3 -10.19 20.42 -16.65
N SER A 4 -9.33 21.27 -17.21
CA SER A 4 -8.10 20.84 -17.86
C SER A 4 -6.98 20.82 -16.83
N VAL A 5 -6.20 19.74 -16.83
CA VAL A 5 -5.02 19.59 -15.98
C VAL A 5 -3.87 20.44 -16.53
N VAL A 6 -3.16 21.15 -15.65
CA VAL A 6 -1.99 21.94 -16.02
C VAL A 6 -0.81 21.03 -16.32
N ALA A 7 -0.09 21.27 -17.41
CA ALA A 7 1.08 20.48 -17.78
C ALA A 7 2.15 20.53 -16.66
N PRO A 8 2.71 19.39 -16.23
CA PRO A 8 3.75 19.36 -15.21
C PRO A 8 5.05 20.01 -15.71
N THR A 9 5.82 20.57 -14.79
CA THR A 9 7.16 21.11 -15.09
C THR A 9 8.20 19.98 -15.10
N VAL A 10 9.40 20.25 -15.62
CA VAL A 10 10.54 19.31 -15.53
C VAL A 10 10.83 18.91 -14.08
N LYS A 11 10.69 19.86 -13.14
CA LYS A 11 10.84 19.59 -11.70
C LYS A 11 9.78 18.59 -11.21
N HIS A 12 8.51 18.76 -11.58
CA HIS A 12 7.44 17.82 -11.21
C HIS A 12 7.67 16.43 -11.80
N LEU A 13 8.15 16.36 -13.04
CA LEU A 13 8.49 15.10 -13.69
C LEU A 13 9.67 14.39 -13.00
N SER A 14 10.72 15.11 -12.59
CA SER A 14 11.83 14.53 -11.83
C SER A 14 11.39 14.05 -10.44
N LEU A 15 10.61 14.86 -9.73
CA LEU A 15 10.05 14.47 -8.42
C LEU A 15 9.20 13.20 -8.51
N PHE A 16 8.35 13.10 -9.54
CA PHE A 16 7.58 11.88 -9.79
C PHE A 16 8.50 10.68 -10.09
N ARG A 17 9.48 10.84 -10.98
CA ARG A 17 10.42 9.78 -11.36
C ARG A 17 11.20 9.24 -10.15
N ASP A 18 11.75 10.14 -9.34
CA ASP A 18 12.71 9.78 -8.30
C ASP A 18 12.03 9.26 -7.02
N ASP A 19 10.77 9.65 -6.77
CA ASP A 19 10.09 9.38 -5.50
C ASP A 19 8.82 8.51 -5.61
N LEU A 20 8.07 8.67 -6.70
CA LEU A 20 6.72 8.11 -6.84
C LEU A 20 6.66 6.94 -7.83
N TRP A 21 7.52 6.94 -8.85
CA TRP A 21 7.52 5.98 -9.94
C TRP A 21 8.02 4.60 -9.50
N LYS A 22 7.08 3.70 -9.21
CA LYS A 22 7.36 2.36 -8.68
C LYS A 22 7.80 1.35 -9.73
N GLU A 23 7.67 1.65 -11.01
CA GLU A 23 8.08 0.76 -12.11
C GLU A 23 9.61 0.66 -12.25
N GLN A 24 10.38 1.51 -11.55
CA GLN A 24 11.81 1.31 -11.35
C GLN A 24 12.15 0.04 -10.56
N ARG A 25 11.19 -0.50 -9.79
CA ARG A 25 11.35 -1.78 -9.09
C ARG A 25 11.21 -2.90 -10.11
N SER A 26 12.35 -3.36 -10.65
CA SER A 26 12.36 -4.52 -11.54
C SER A 26 12.08 -5.79 -10.72
N LEU A 27 11.01 -6.48 -11.09
CA LEU A 27 10.66 -7.80 -10.57
C LEU A 27 10.66 -8.77 -11.74
N GLU A 28 11.21 -9.96 -11.53
CA GLU A 28 11.26 -10.99 -12.56
C GLU A 28 10.89 -12.35 -11.97
N VAL A 29 10.17 -13.17 -12.75
CA VAL A 29 10.04 -14.61 -12.46
C VAL A 29 11.07 -15.33 -13.30
N VAL A 30 12.08 -15.90 -12.64
CA VAL A 30 13.11 -16.72 -13.28
C VAL A 30 12.71 -18.18 -13.14
N VAL A 31 12.77 -18.91 -14.25
CA VAL A 31 12.49 -20.35 -14.30
C VAL A 31 13.80 -21.07 -14.54
N GLY A 32 14.23 -21.88 -13.57
CA GLY A 32 15.42 -22.72 -13.72
C GLY A 32 15.17 -23.93 -14.61
N ASP A 33 16.24 -24.64 -14.99
CA ASP A 33 16.19 -25.79 -15.91
C ASP A 33 15.31 -26.95 -15.39
N SER A 34 15.16 -27.06 -14.07
CA SER A 34 14.26 -28.02 -13.39
C SER A 34 12.78 -27.61 -13.42
N GLY A 35 12.44 -26.46 -14.01
CA GLY A 35 11.11 -25.86 -13.94
C GLY A 35 10.80 -25.13 -12.62
N THR A 36 11.75 -25.08 -11.69
CA THR A 36 11.61 -24.34 -10.42
C THR A 36 11.54 -22.83 -10.68
N ARG A 37 10.56 -22.16 -10.08
CA ARG A 37 10.36 -20.71 -10.23
C ARG A 37 10.88 -19.95 -9.01
N VAL A 38 11.59 -18.86 -9.26
CA VAL A 38 11.99 -17.89 -8.24
C VAL A 38 11.51 -16.50 -8.61
N LEU A 39 11.14 -15.71 -7.60
CA LEU A 39 10.88 -14.29 -7.73
C LEU A 39 12.19 -13.54 -7.48
N ARG A 40 12.75 -12.94 -8.53
CA ARG A 40 13.89 -12.04 -8.44
C ARG A 40 13.42 -10.61 -8.20
N LYS A 41 13.90 -10.01 -7.12
CA LYS A 41 13.71 -8.60 -6.78
C LYS A 41 15.00 -7.85 -7.03
N HIS A 42 14.99 -6.87 -7.93
CA HIS A 42 16.14 -6.02 -8.18
C HIS A 42 16.14 -4.78 -7.28
N PHE A 43 17.34 -4.36 -6.90
CA PHE A 43 17.58 -3.20 -6.06
C PHE A 43 18.63 -2.31 -6.72
N SER A 44 18.53 -0.99 -6.50
CA SER A 44 19.53 -0.05 -7.02
C SER A 44 20.84 -0.11 -6.21
N GLU A 45 20.77 -0.56 -4.96
CA GLU A 45 21.89 -0.59 -4.02
C GLU A 45 21.87 -1.87 -3.18
N ARG A 46 23.07 -2.43 -2.94
CA ARG A 46 23.28 -3.61 -2.08
C ARG A 46 22.61 -3.48 -0.71
N ARG A 47 22.68 -2.30 -0.09
CA ARG A 47 22.08 -2.01 1.21
C ARG A 47 20.57 -2.27 1.25
N GLN A 48 19.85 -2.02 0.15
CA GLN A 48 18.41 -2.29 0.07
C GLN A 48 18.13 -3.79 0.01
N ALA A 49 18.93 -4.54 -0.75
CA ALA A 49 18.86 -6.00 -0.82
C ALA A 49 19.13 -6.64 0.56
N ASP A 50 20.19 -6.21 1.24
CA ASP A 50 20.53 -6.70 2.59
C ASP A 50 19.42 -6.37 3.61
N SER A 51 18.81 -5.19 3.50
CA SER A 51 17.67 -4.80 4.33
C SER A 51 16.45 -5.70 4.08
N GLU A 52 16.10 -5.98 2.81
CA GLU A 52 15.00 -6.89 2.45
C GLU A 52 15.24 -8.29 3.04
N VAL A 53 16.44 -8.85 2.85
CA VAL A 53 16.83 -10.18 3.35
C VAL A 53 16.73 -10.26 4.86
N ARG A 54 17.20 -9.23 5.58
CA ARG A 54 17.07 -9.17 7.04
C ARG A 54 15.60 -9.26 7.47
N TYR A 55 14.74 -8.40 6.92
CA TYR A 55 13.34 -8.38 7.33
C TYR A 55 12.60 -9.66 6.96
N LEU A 56 12.94 -10.29 5.83
CA LEU A 56 12.45 -11.63 5.49
C LEU A 56 12.91 -12.68 6.51
N SER A 57 14.18 -12.65 6.92
CA SER A 57 14.72 -13.57 7.91
C SER A 57 14.03 -13.42 9.26
N VAL A 58 13.84 -12.19 9.72
CA VAL A 58 13.12 -11.88 10.97
C VAL A 58 11.66 -12.34 10.87
N ALA A 59 10.99 -12.01 9.77
CA ALA A 59 9.61 -12.41 9.53
C ALA A 59 9.43 -13.93 9.38
N SER A 60 10.48 -14.68 9.03
CA SER A 60 10.44 -16.14 8.97
C SER A 60 10.33 -16.80 10.34
N GLU A 61 10.55 -16.05 11.44
CA GLU A 61 10.26 -16.51 12.80
C GLU A 61 8.75 -16.73 13.04
N LEU A 62 7.88 -16.20 12.17
CA LEU A 62 6.45 -16.50 12.21
C LEU A 62 6.20 -17.96 11.80
N ALA A 63 5.51 -18.70 12.66
CA ALA A 63 5.02 -20.03 12.33
C ALA A 63 4.06 -19.98 11.13
N GLY A 64 4.14 -20.96 10.22
CA GLY A 64 3.14 -21.17 9.17
C GLY A 64 3.46 -20.60 7.78
N GLY A 65 4.71 -20.23 7.49
CA GLY A 65 5.14 -19.88 6.12
C GLY A 65 4.72 -18.49 5.65
N SER A 66 4.59 -17.53 6.57
CA SER A 66 4.11 -16.17 6.31
C SER A 66 5.04 -15.29 5.46
N THR A 67 6.21 -15.79 5.04
CA THR A 67 7.13 -15.09 4.12
C THR A 67 7.78 -16.07 3.13
N PRO A 68 8.16 -15.60 1.92
CA PRO A 68 8.92 -16.42 1.00
C PRO A 68 10.36 -16.61 1.49
N SER A 69 10.89 -17.83 1.36
CA SER A 69 12.28 -18.10 1.70
C SER A 69 13.24 -17.45 0.71
N VAL A 70 14.40 -17.01 1.22
CA VAL A 70 15.49 -16.50 0.39
C VAL A 70 16.22 -17.68 -0.26
N VAL A 71 16.29 -17.67 -1.58
CA VAL A 71 16.96 -18.70 -2.41
C VAL A 71 18.38 -18.27 -2.77
N GLY A 72 18.58 -16.98 -3.03
CA GLY A 72 19.88 -16.44 -3.40
C GLY A 72 19.96 -14.93 -3.22
N VAL A 73 21.17 -14.42 -3.03
CA VAL A 73 21.44 -12.99 -2.87
C VAL A 73 22.63 -12.62 -3.73
N ALA A 74 22.47 -11.60 -4.56
CA ALA A 74 23.52 -10.97 -5.36
C ALA A 74 23.62 -9.48 -5.03
N ASP A 75 24.52 -8.76 -5.70
CA ASP A 75 24.80 -7.35 -5.37
C ASP A 75 23.63 -6.41 -5.65
N ASN A 76 22.84 -6.73 -6.67
CA ASN A 76 21.72 -5.91 -7.14
C ASN A 76 20.39 -6.67 -7.18
N TYR A 77 20.31 -7.90 -6.66
CA TYR A 77 19.05 -8.63 -6.57
C TYR A 77 18.98 -9.65 -5.43
N VAL A 78 17.76 -10.00 -5.05
CA VAL A 78 17.43 -11.09 -4.14
C VAL A 78 16.48 -12.05 -4.84
N ASP A 79 16.82 -13.33 -4.87
CA ASP A 79 15.96 -14.40 -5.36
C ASP A 79 15.18 -15.01 -4.19
N LEU A 80 13.86 -15.02 -4.33
CA LEU A 80 12.92 -15.54 -3.34
C LEU A 80 12.17 -16.73 -3.92
N ARG A 81 11.73 -17.65 -3.05
CA ARG A 81 10.78 -18.69 -3.43
C ARG A 81 9.56 -18.04 -4.09
N TYR A 82 9.23 -18.49 -5.29
CA TYR A 82 7.99 -18.05 -5.93
C TYR A 82 6.78 -18.64 -5.19
N VAL A 83 5.83 -17.80 -4.83
CA VAL A 83 4.61 -18.19 -4.11
C VAL A 83 3.48 -18.36 -5.11
N GLU A 84 3.06 -19.60 -5.35
CA GLU A 84 1.90 -19.89 -6.21
C GLU A 84 0.61 -19.57 -5.44
N GLY A 85 -0.05 -18.48 -5.83
CA GLY A 85 -1.25 -18.03 -5.15
C GLY A 85 -1.94 -16.88 -5.86
N ILE A 86 -2.84 -16.24 -5.12
CA ILE A 86 -3.60 -15.06 -5.58
C ILE A 86 -3.36 -13.90 -4.61
N ARG A 87 -3.27 -12.68 -5.14
CA ARG A 87 -3.18 -11.47 -4.30
C ARG A 87 -4.45 -11.36 -3.46
N VAL A 88 -4.29 -11.06 -2.17
CA VAL A 88 -5.44 -10.83 -1.29
C VAL A 88 -6.31 -9.71 -1.85
N TYR A 89 -5.70 -8.64 -2.37
CA TYR A 89 -6.42 -7.57 -3.08
C TYR A 89 -7.40 -8.11 -4.14
N ASN A 90 -6.96 -9.01 -5.03
CA ASN A 90 -7.80 -9.54 -6.10
C ASN A 90 -8.96 -10.38 -5.53
N VAL A 91 -8.73 -11.16 -4.47
CA VAL A 91 -9.80 -11.93 -3.81
C VAL A 91 -10.83 -10.99 -3.19
N LEU A 92 -10.38 -9.93 -2.51
CA LEU A 92 -11.28 -8.95 -1.89
C LEU A 92 -12.12 -8.20 -2.93
N GLU A 93 -11.54 -7.82 -4.06
CA GLU A 93 -12.28 -7.21 -5.17
C GLU A 93 -13.35 -8.15 -5.72
N LEU A 94 -13.02 -9.43 -5.95
CA LEU A 94 -13.98 -10.43 -6.41
C LEU A 94 -15.10 -10.68 -5.40
N LEU A 95 -14.80 -10.68 -4.10
CA LEU A 95 -15.82 -10.81 -3.04
C LEU A 95 -16.72 -9.57 -2.99
N ARG A 96 -16.15 -8.38 -3.15
CA ARG A 96 -16.89 -7.10 -3.18
C ARG A 96 -17.91 -7.04 -4.33
N GLU A 97 -17.58 -7.61 -5.49
CA GLU A 97 -18.52 -7.76 -6.62
C GLU A 97 -19.77 -8.60 -6.24
N LEU A 98 -19.70 -9.43 -5.19
CA LEU A 98 -20.73 -10.38 -4.79
C LEU A 98 -21.54 -9.97 -3.54
N GLU A 99 -21.10 -8.96 -2.79
CA GLU A 99 -21.72 -8.60 -1.49
C GLU A 99 -23.18 -8.14 -1.60
N GLY A 100 -23.58 -7.58 -2.74
CA GLY A 100 -24.97 -7.20 -3.01
C GLY A 100 -25.87 -8.36 -3.46
N VAL A 101 -25.30 -9.56 -3.63
CA VAL A 101 -25.98 -10.74 -4.18
C VAL A 101 -26.01 -11.89 -3.16
N ASP A 102 -24.94 -12.06 -2.38
CA ASP A 102 -24.81 -13.16 -1.42
C ASP A 102 -24.12 -12.71 -0.13
N ASP A 103 -24.83 -12.74 1.00
CA ASP A 103 -24.31 -12.38 2.32
C ASP A 103 -23.08 -13.22 2.73
N ARG A 104 -22.90 -14.42 2.15
CA ARG A 104 -21.71 -15.24 2.38
C ARG A 104 -20.45 -14.55 1.86
N ALA A 105 -20.54 -13.79 0.77
CA ALA A 105 -19.40 -13.04 0.25
C ALA A 105 -18.90 -12.01 1.27
N ASN A 106 -19.82 -11.25 1.89
CA ASN A 106 -19.48 -10.28 2.93
C ASN A 106 -18.85 -10.98 4.16
N ARG A 107 -19.41 -12.11 4.61
CA ARG A 107 -18.83 -12.89 5.72
C ARG A 107 -17.42 -13.41 5.40
N LEU A 108 -17.21 -13.95 4.20
CA LEU A 108 -15.90 -14.41 3.74
C LEU A 108 -14.90 -13.26 3.60
N ARG A 109 -15.36 -12.08 3.15
CA ARG A 109 -14.53 -10.87 3.08
C ARG A 109 -14.08 -10.45 4.48
N SER A 110 -15.00 -10.31 5.42
CA SER A 110 -14.68 -9.98 6.83
C SER A 110 -13.67 -10.97 7.42
N LEU A 111 -13.90 -12.27 7.24
CA LEU A 111 -13.00 -13.32 7.70
C LEU A 111 -11.59 -13.19 7.11
N LEU A 112 -11.47 -12.94 5.80
CA LEU A 112 -10.18 -12.77 5.15
C LEU A 112 -9.46 -11.50 5.64
N VAL A 113 -10.19 -10.41 5.85
CA VAL A 113 -9.65 -9.16 6.42
C VAL A 113 -9.13 -9.38 7.84
N GLU A 114 -9.89 -10.08 8.68
CA GLU A 114 -9.48 -10.43 10.05
C GLU A 114 -8.23 -11.30 10.07
N ARG A 115 -8.13 -12.31 9.20
CA ARG A 115 -6.91 -13.11 9.07
C ARG A 115 -5.72 -12.27 8.60
N CYS A 116 -5.92 -11.34 7.67
CA CYS A 116 -4.88 -10.41 7.25
C CYS A 116 -4.42 -9.53 8.41
N ALA A 117 -5.36 -9.02 9.22
CA ALA A 117 -5.06 -8.18 10.37
C ALA A 117 -4.26 -8.96 11.43
N ALA A 118 -4.69 -10.18 11.76
CA ALA A 118 -3.97 -11.06 12.69
C ALA A 118 -2.55 -11.38 12.19
N SER A 119 -2.39 -11.70 10.90
CA SER A 119 -1.08 -11.97 10.30
C SER A 119 -0.17 -10.73 10.30
N CYS A 120 -0.72 -9.54 9.99
CA CYS A 120 0.05 -8.30 10.03
C CYS A 120 0.41 -7.87 11.46
N ALA A 121 -0.47 -8.06 12.44
CA ALA A 121 -0.21 -7.79 13.85
C ALA A 121 0.94 -8.67 14.37
N ALA A 122 0.87 -9.99 14.15
CA ALA A 122 1.93 -10.91 14.54
C ALA A 122 3.28 -10.54 13.89
N LEU A 123 3.26 -10.16 12.61
CA LEU A 123 4.46 -9.69 11.93
C LEU A 123 5.01 -8.40 12.54
N GLN A 124 4.16 -7.41 12.83
CA GLN A 124 4.58 -6.15 13.43
C GLN A 124 5.26 -6.39 14.79
N GLU A 125 4.71 -7.29 15.62
CA GLU A 125 5.31 -7.68 16.91
C GLU A 125 6.71 -8.29 16.76
N VAL A 126 6.91 -9.17 15.77
CA VAL A 126 8.22 -9.77 15.49
C VAL A 126 9.22 -8.69 15.01
N LEU A 127 8.78 -7.81 14.11
CA LEU A 127 9.62 -6.74 13.57
C LEU A 127 10.06 -5.73 14.64
N VAL A 128 9.17 -5.38 15.58
CA VAL A 128 9.49 -4.49 16.71
C VAL A 128 10.49 -5.13 17.66
N ARG A 129 10.33 -6.43 17.95
CA ARG A 129 11.30 -7.17 18.79
C ARG A 129 12.70 -7.20 18.18
N ASP A 130 12.82 -7.31 16.85
CA ASP A 130 14.12 -7.25 16.17
C ASP A 130 14.71 -5.83 16.11
N ALA A 131 13.88 -4.80 15.93
CA ALA A 131 14.33 -3.42 15.88
C ALA A 131 15.10 -3.00 17.16
N GLY A 132 14.74 -3.57 18.32
CA GLY A 132 15.44 -3.37 19.59
C GLY A 132 16.84 -3.99 19.71
N ARG A 133 17.30 -4.77 18.72
CA ARG A 133 18.57 -5.55 18.79
C ARG A 133 19.81 -4.85 18.18
N GLY A 134 19.75 -3.54 17.90
CA GLY A 134 20.96 -2.70 17.83
C GLY A 134 21.73 -2.63 16.50
N TYR A 135 21.06 -2.67 15.34
CA TYR A 135 21.69 -2.32 14.06
C TYR A 135 21.51 -0.83 13.71
N ALA A 136 22.35 -0.32 12.78
CA ALA A 136 22.40 1.09 12.34
C ALA A 136 21.03 1.78 12.41
N ALA A 137 20.96 2.87 13.18
CA ALA A 137 19.72 3.57 13.50
C ALA A 137 18.86 3.75 12.24
N PRO A 138 17.72 3.04 12.12
CA PRO A 138 16.89 3.17 10.93
C PRO A 138 16.35 4.60 10.87
N LYS A 139 16.26 5.13 9.65
CA LYS A 139 15.90 6.54 9.46
C LYS A 139 14.42 6.70 9.77
N LEU A 140 14.02 7.85 10.31
CA LEU A 140 12.59 8.17 10.39
C LEU A 140 12.02 8.31 8.98
N TYR A 141 10.77 7.93 8.81
CA TYR A 141 10.02 8.17 7.58
C TYR A 141 10.00 9.68 7.28
N PRO A 142 10.42 10.13 6.08
CA PRO A 142 10.60 11.55 5.76
C PRO A 142 9.26 12.23 5.44
N VAL A 143 8.38 12.37 6.45
CA VAL A 143 7.00 12.88 6.32
C VAL A 143 6.96 14.20 5.55
N ARG A 144 7.78 15.18 5.94
CA ARG A 144 7.79 16.50 5.31
C ARG A 144 8.06 16.41 3.82
N GLN A 145 9.13 15.71 3.44
CA GLN A 145 9.53 15.60 2.03
C GLN A 145 8.47 14.89 1.20
N LYS A 146 7.96 13.75 1.68
CA LYS A 146 6.99 12.92 0.95
C LYS A 146 5.67 13.65 0.75
N LEU A 147 5.15 14.29 1.79
CA LEU A 147 3.86 14.97 1.74
C LEU A 147 3.92 16.23 0.87
N THR A 148 4.95 17.07 1.05
CA THR A 148 5.10 18.29 0.25
C THR A 148 5.36 18.00 -1.22
N THR A 149 6.09 16.93 -1.55
CA THR A 149 6.32 16.50 -2.94
C THR A 149 5.00 16.10 -3.62
N LEU A 150 4.18 15.29 -2.94
CA LEU A 150 2.86 14.90 -3.45
C LEU A 150 1.97 16.13 -3.67
N LEU A 151 1.84 16.97 -2.65
CA LEU A 151 0.95 18.12 -2.69
C LEU A 151 1.41 19.17 -3.70
N ALA A 152 2.71 19.37 -3.93
CA ALA A 152 3.21 20.29 -4.94
C ALA A 152 2.82 19.84 -6.38
N ILE A 153 2.94 18.54 -6.67
CA ILE A 153 2.52 18.00 -7.98
C ILE A 153 1.01 18.15 -8.16
N ILE A 154 0.23 17.85 -7.11
CA ILE A 154 -1.23 17.92 -7.13
C ILE A 154 -1.71 19.36 -7.26
N ASP A 155 -1.19 20.27 -6.44
CA ASP A 155 -1.52 21.70 -6.46
C ASP A 155 -1.27 22.30 -7.84
N HIS A 156 -0.11 22.03 -8.43
CA HIS A 156 0.21 22.48 -9.78
C HIS A 156 -0.73 21.87 -10.83
N GLY A 157 -0.85 20.55 -10.85
CA GLY A 157 -1.63 19.84 -11.87
C GLY A 157 -3.11 20.20 -11.84
N LEU A 158 -3.67 20.43 -10.64
CA LEU A 158 -5.07 20.80 -10.45
C LEU A 158 -5.30 22.32 -10.37
N GLY A 159 -4.24 23.13 -10.27
CA GLY A 159 -4.32 24.58 -10.08
C GLY A 159 -5.12 24.97 -8.84
N LEU A 160 -4.79 24.41 -7.67
CA LEU A 160 -5.57 24.59 -6.44
C LEU A 160 -5.22 25.89 -5.70
N GLY A 161 -3.97 26.35 -5.79
CA GLY A 161 -3.50 27.52 -5.05
C GLY A 161 -3.36 27.23 -3.55
N LEU A 162 -2.85 26.04 -3.21
CA LEU A 162 -2.69 25.63 -1.81
C LEU A 162 -1.67 26.51 -1.08
N ASP A 163 -1.88 26.74 0.21
CA ASP A 163 -0.87 27.34 1.09
C ASP A 163 0.23 26.32 1.41
N MET A 164 1.19 26.23 0.50
CA MET A 164 2.31 25.28 0.63
C MET A 164 3.22 25.59 1.82
N VAL A 165 3.23 26.82 2.36
CA VAL A 165 4.03 27.18 3.54
C VAL A 165 3.38 26.64 4.81
N ALA A 166 2.07 26.79 4.95
CA ALA A 166 1.31 26.18 6.05
C ALA A 166 1.41 24.65 6.01
N ILE A 167 1.22 24.05 4.83
CA ILE A 167 1.37 22.60 4.62
C ILE A 167 2.76 22.11 5.00
N GLU A 168 3.84 22.80 4.60
CA GLU A 168 5.20 22.40 5.00
C GLU A 168 5.38 22.47 6.51
N THR A 169 4.82 23.48 7.16
CA THR A 169 4.90 23.66 8.62
C THR A 169 4.22 22.51 9.35
N GLU A 170 3.01 22.14 8.94
CA GLU A 170 2.27 21.00 9.46
C GLU A 170 2.98 19.66 9.20
N ALA A 171 3.52 19.47 7.99
CA ALA A 171 4.24 18.26 7.63
C ALA A 171 5.56 18.11 8.41
N ARG A 172 6.23 19.23 8.70
CA ARG A 172 7.42 19.27 9.57
C ARG A 172 7.06 18.90 11.00
N TRP A 173 5.96 19.44 11.51
CA TRP A 173 5.47 19.09 12.85
C TRP A 173 5.16 17.60 12.98
N ALA A 174 4.51 17.00 11.97
CA ALA A 174 4.27 15.55 11.95
C ALA A 174 5.58 14.74 11.96
N GLU A 175 6.61 15.19 11.25
CA GLU A 175 7.94 14.57 11.27
C GLU A 175 8.64 14.72 12.63
N ASP A 176 8.53 15.88 13.27
CA ASP A 176 9.03 16.13 14.62
C ASP A 176 8.31 15.27 15.66
N CYS A 177 7.00 15.05 15.50
CA CYS A 177 6.23 14.14 16.33
C CYS A 177 6.82 12.72 16.27
N LEU A 178 7.21 12.21 15.10
CA LEU A 178 7.84 10.88 14.98
C LEU A 178 9.11 10.76 15.82
N ARG A 179 9.89 11.85 15.98
CA ARG A 179 11.10 11.86 16.81
C ARG A 179 10.81 11.67 18.30
N GLN A 180 9.58 11.94 18.73
CA GLN A 180 9.16 11.89 20.13
C GLN A 180 8.39 10.60 20.47
N VAL A 181 8.02 9.79 19.46
CA VAL A 181 7.29 8.54 19.66
C VAL A 181 8.21 7.50 20.32
N SER A 182 7.78 6.96 21.45
CA SER A 182 8.53 5.98 22.25
C SER A 182 8.65 4.60 21.59
N CYS A 183 7.66 4.23 20.77
CA CYS A 183 7.63 2.95 20.05
C CYS A 183 7.42 3.20 18.56
N LEU A 184 8.51 3.12 17.79
CA LEU A 184 8.48 3.19 16.34
C LEU A 184 8.56 1.79 15.74
N VAL A 185 7.93 1.61 14.59
CA VAL A 185 7.90 0.35 13.86
C VAL A 185 8.52 0.53 12.46
N PRO A 186 9.08 -0.53 11.85
CA PRO A 186 9.51 -0.47 10.45
C PRO A 186 8.35 -0.13 9.51
N PHE A 187 8.57 0.83 8.62
CA PHE A 187 7.57 1.34 7.69
C PHE A 187 7.32 0.33 6.56
N ARG A 188 6.21 -0.40 6.65
CA ARG A 188 5.82 -1.41 5.66
C ARG A 188 4.57 -0.96 4.90
N ASP A 189 4.37 -1.49 3.70
CA ASP A 189 3.10 -1.34 2.98
C ASP A 189 2.25 -2.59 3.21
N ALA A 190 1.51 -2.62 4.32
CA ALA A 190 0.61 -3.70 4.71
C ALA A 190 -0.68 -3.78 3.85
N ALA A 191 -0.80 -2.97 2.79
CA ALA A 191 -1.95 -3.03 1.90
C ALA A 191 -2.15 -4.44 1.30
N PRO A 192 -3.40 -4.89 1.07
CA PRO A 192 -3.71 -6.23 0.56
C PRO A 192 -3.02 -6.63 -0.74
N LYS A 193 -2.61 -5.65 -1.56
CA LYS A 193 -1.87 -5.89 -2.81
C LYS A 193 -0.46 -6.44 -2.59
N ASN A 194 0.08 -6.32 -1.37
CA ASN A 194 1.39 -6.82 -0.97
C ASN A 194 1.30 -8.13 -0.17
N LEU A 195 0.10 -8.69 -0.05
CA LEU A 195 -0.18 -9.99 0.56
C LEU A 195 -0.59 -10.99 -0.52
N ILE A 196 -0.18 -12.25 -0.36
CA ILE A 196 -0.58 -13.37 -1.22
C ILE A 196 -1.28 -14.40 -0.35
N LEU A 197 -2.50 -14.79 -0.72
CA LEU A 197 -3.09 -16.01 -0.23
C LEU A 197 -2.45 -17.15 -1.02
N GLU A 198 -1.68 -18.01 -0.35
CA GLU A 198 -0.99 -19.15 -0.99
C GLU A 198 -2.03 -20.21 -1.38
N TRP A 199 -2.67 -19.97 -2.52
CA TRP A 199 -3.73 -20.79 -3.09
C TRP A 199 -3.32 -21.19 -4.52
N PRO A 200 -2.52 -22.26 -4.68
CA PRO A 200 -1.89 -22.62 -5.95
C PRO A 200 -2.88 -22.83 -7.09
N GLU A 201 -4.08 -23.35 -6.81
CA GLU A 201 -5.15 -23.55 -7.78
C GLU A 201 -5.67 -22.24 -8.38
N MET A 202 -5.42 -21.12 -7.69
CA MET A 202 -5.78 -19.77 -8.14
C MET A 202 -4.61 -19.02 -8.74
N TRP A 203 -3.44 -19.65 -8.91
CA TRP A 203 -2.31 -18.98 -9.53
C TRP A 203 -2.56 -18.70 -11.03
N ARG A 204 -2.16 -17.52 -11.51
CA ARG A 204 -2.35 -17.05 -12.89
C ARG A 204 -1.71 -17.93 -13.97
N GLY A 205 -0.67 -18.67 -13.61
CA GLY A 205 -0.06 -19.66 -14.52
C GLY A 205 -0.94 -20.88 -14.76
N ARG A 206 -2.01 -21.07 -13.97
CA ARG A 206 -2.97 -22.18 -14.10
C ARG A 206 -4.38 -21.71 -14.46
N LYS A 207 -4.79 -20.51 -14.01
CA LYS A 207 -6.13 -19.95 -14.26
C LYS A 207 -6.07 -18.54 -14.84
N SER A 208 -6.90 -18.29 -15.84
CA SER A 208 -7.26 -16.95 -16.31
C SER A 208 -8.04 -16.16 -15.25
N VAL A 209 -8.16 -14.84 -15.44
CA VAL A 209 -8.94 -13.96 -14.56
C VAL A 209 -10.39 -14.43 -14.43
N GLU A 210 -11.00 -14.86 -15.53
CA GLU A 210 -12.39 -15.32 -15.52
C GLU A 210 -12.57 -16.66 -14.80
N GLU A 211 -11.59 -17.56 -14.89
CA GLU A 211 -11.59 -18.80 -14.12
C GLU A 211 -11.37 -18.55 -12.62
N GLN A 212 -10.53 -17.57 -12.27
CA GLN A 212 -10.40 -17.12 -10.88
C GLN A 212 -11.74 -16.57 -10.36
N ARG A 213 -12.40 -15.68 -11.11
CA ARG A 213 -13.72 -15.13 -10.76
C ARG A 213 -14.74 -16.25 -10.50
N ARG A 214 -14.90 -17.17 -11.45
CA ARG A 214 -15.82 -18.31 -11.30
C ARG A 214 -15.49 -19.17 -10.08
N SER A 215 -14.21 -19.42 -9.82
CA SER A 215 -13.79 -20.21 -8.65
C SER A 215 -14.15 -19.55 -7.32
N VAL A 216 -14.04 -18.21 -7.23
CA VAL A 216 -14.47 -17.47 -6.03
C VAL A 216 -16.00 -17.48 -5.90
N GLN A 217 -16.73 -17.31 -7.01
CA GLN A 217 -18.19 -17.41 -7.02
C GLN A 217 -18.67 -18.79 -6.56
N ASP A 218 -18.07 -19.86 -7.08
CA ASP A 218 -18.38 -21.24 -6.68
C ASP A 218 -18.04 -21.49 -5.20
N LEU A 219 -16.92 -20.96 -4.71
CA LEU A 219 -16.56 -21.03 -3.29
C LEU A 219 -17.63 -20.35 -2.44
N VAL A 220 -18.02 -19.11 -2.77
CA VAL A 220 -19.07 -18.37 -2.05
C VAL A 220 -20.39 -19.15 -2.06
N ALA A 221 -20.79 -19.66 -3.22
CA ALA A 221 -22.04 -20.37 -3.42
C ALA A 221 -22.13 -21.69 -2.63
N ASN A 222 -20.99 -22.30 -2.32
CA ASN A 222 -20.92 -23.57 -1.59
C ASN A 222 -20.39 -23.43 -0.16
N TRP A 223 -20.00 -22.21 0.26
CA TRP A 223 -19.40 -22.01 1.57
C TRP A 223 -20.44 -22.11 2.70
N SER A 224 -20.03 -22.79 3.75
CA SER A 224 -20.71 -22.80 5.05
C SER A 224 -19.68 -22.65 6.19
N PRO A 225 -20.04 -22.00 7.31
CA PRO A 225 -19.13 -21.82 8.42
C PRO A 225 -18.56 -23.14 8.94
N GLY A 226 -17.23 -23.22 9.09
CA GLY A 226 -16.55 -24.41 9.61
C GLY A 226 -16.34 -25.54 8.61
N ALA A 227 -16.83 -25.43 7.36
CA ALA A 227 -16.60 -26.44 6.32
C ALA A 227 -15.15 -26.48 5.78
N GLY A 228 -14.30 -25.54 6.21
CA GLY A 228 -12.93 -25.42 5.74
C GLY A 228 -12.90 -24.83 4.33
N SER A 229 -12.49 -23.56 4.24
CA SER A 229 -12.26 -22.87 2.98
C SER A 229 -10.78 -22.54 2.81
N PRO A 230 -10.30 -22.37 1.56
CA PRO A 230 -8.98 -21.79 1.30
C PRO A 230 -8.75 -20.47 2.03
N PHE A 231 -9.82 -19.68 2.29
CA PHE A 231 -9.72 -18.44 3.04
C PHE A 231 -9.50 -18.65 4.53
N GLU A 232 -9.76 -19.83 5.08
CA GLU A 232 -9.49 -20.21 6.47
C GLU A 232 -8.15 -20.93 6.61
N SER A 233 -7.84 -21.85 5.69
CA SER A 233 -6.71 -22.77 5.83
C SER A 233 -5.41 -22.28 5.20
N ASN A 234 -5.47 -21.54 4.07
CA ASN A 234 -4.25 -21.25 3.33
C ASN A 234 -3.43 -20.12 3.98
N PRO A 235 -2.10 -20.19 3.95
CA PRO A 235 -1.23 -19.13 4.47
C PRO A 235 -1.42 -17.78 3.77
N ILE A 236 -1.26 -16.70 4.55
CA ILE A 236 -1.12 -15.34 4.02
C ILE A 236 0.37 -15.01 4.03
N VAL A 237 0.93 -14.84 2.85
CA VAL A 237 2.37 -14.61 2.63
C VAL A 237 2.62 -13.13 2.39
N HIS A 238 3.53 -12.55 3.18
CA HIS A 238 3.98 -11.18 3.10
C HIS A 238 5.18 -11.09 2.16
N VAL A 239 5.10 -10.26 1.12
CA VAL A 239 6.11 -10.27 0.04
C VAL A 239 6.75 -8.93 -0.27
N ASP A 240 6.55 -7.87 0.51
CA ASP A 240 7.23 -6.59 0.29
C ASP A 240 7.73 -5.99 1.62
N PHE A 241 9.05 -5.97 1.79
CA PHE A 241 9.75 -5.35 2.92
C PHE A 241 10.63 -4.18 2.48
N SER A 242 10.49 -3.74 1.22
CA SER A 242 11.41 -2.78 0.57
C SER A 242 11.41 -1.39 1.20
N SER A 243 10.40 -1.09 2.03
CA SER A 243 10.25 0.21 2.70
C SER A 243 10.64 0.16 4.18
N CYS A 244 10.94 -1.02 4.72
CA CYS A 244 11.21 -1.23 6.15
C CYS A 244 12.52 -0.59 6.63
N GLY A 245 13.33 0.00 5.74
CA GLY A 245 14.50 0.79 6.12
C GLY A 245 14.18 2.13 6.80
N GLU A 246 12.90 2.52 6.81
CA GLU A 246 12.39 3.70 7.51
C GLU A 246 11.54 3.29 8.74
N LEU A 247 11.42 4.18 9.72
CA LEU A 247 10.61 4.00 10.93
C LEU A 247 9.40 4.93 10.93
N THR A 248 8.29 4.45 11.49
CA THR A 248 7.00 5.15 11.55
C THR A 248 6.24 4.82 12.83
N VAL A 249 5.04 5.39 12.98
CA VAL A 249 4.09 5.09 14.07
C VAL A 249 3.50 3.68 13.95
N PRO A 250 3.14 3.01 15.07
CA PRO A 250 2.57 1.67 15.06
C PRO A 250 1.20 1.58 14.37
N GLU A 251 0.46 2.69 14.26
CA GLU A 251 -0.83 2.76 13.60
C GLU A 251 -0.75 2.64 12.06
N ASP A 252 0.43 2.80 11.49
CA ASP A 252 0.62 2.88 10.04
C ASP A 252 0.25 1.59 9.28
N ASP A 253 0.64 0.43 9.80
CA ASP A 253 0.30 -0.89 9.24
C ASP A 253 -1.22 -1.18 9.35
N PRO A 254 -1.86 -1.02 10.53
CA PRO A 254 -3.31 -1.11 10.68
C PRO A 254 -4.08 -0.20 9.74
N ILE A 255 -3.69 1.07 9.59
CA ILE A 255 -4.35 2.00 8.67
C ILE A 255 -4.15 1.54 7.22
N SER A 256 -2.94 1.11 6.86
CA SER A 256 -2.63 0.64 5.51
C SER A 256 -3.44 -0.59 5.10
N LEU A 257 -3.87 -1.42 6.06
CA LEU A 257 -4.69 -2.59 5.82
C LEU A 257 -6.18 -2.28 5.96
N LEU A 258 -6.64 -1.73 7.09
CA LEU A 258 -8.05 -1.63 7.45
C LEU A 258 -8.75 -0.40 6.83
N VAL A 259 -8.00 0.62 6.44
CA VAL A 259 -8.50 1.82 5.76
C VAL A 259 -8.12 1.79 4.27
N HIS A 260 -7.88 0.60 3.72
CA HIS A 260 -7.66 0.40 2.29
C HIS A 260 -9.01 0.23 1.56
N GLU A 261 -9.10 0.73 0.33
CA GLU A 261 -10.36 0.70 -0.45
C GLU A 261 -10.95 -0.71 -0.63
N SER A 262 -10.10 -1.71 -0.82
CA SER A 262 -10.52 -3.11 -1.01
C SER A 262 -10.96 -3.81 0.29
N THR A 263 -10.55 -3.30 1.45
CA THR A 263 -10.90 -3.85 2.78
C THR A 263 -11.92 -3.00 3.50
N TRP A 264 -12.34 -1.88 2.90
CA TRP A 264 -13.24 -0.93 3.50
C TRP A 264 -14.58 -1.57 3.85
N MET A 265 -14.95 -1.51 5.13
CA MET A 265 -16.20 -2.07 5.65
C MET A 265 -17.28 -1.02 5.90
N GLY A 266 -17.09 0.23 5.46
CA GLY A 266 -18.07 1.31 5.58
C GLY A 266 -17.77 2.36 6.66
N GLU A 267 -16.84 2.09 7.56
CA GLU A 267 -16.50 2.98 8.68
C GLU A 267 -15.00 3.01 8.98
N ILE A 268 -14.54 4.10 9.60
CA ILE A 268 -13.16 4.19 10.12
C ILE A 268 -13.09 3.32 11.37
N PRO A 269 -12.19 2.32 11.44
CA PRO A 269 -12.07 1.48 12.63
C PRO A 269 -11.75 2.30 13.88
N GLY A 270 -12.23 1.82 15.03
CA GLY A 270 -11.89 2.40 16.33
C GLY A 270 -10.38 2.40 16.61
N ARG A 271 -9.96 3.28 17.52
CA ARG A 271 -8.54 3.48 17.88
C ARG A 271 -7.86 2.19 18.35
N ASP A 272 -8.61 1.33 19.02
CA ASP A 272 -8.20 -0.01 19.48
C ASP A 272 -7.84 -0.95 18.31
N ARG A 273 -8.55 -0.86 17.19
CA ARG A 273 -8.26 -1.67 16.00
C ARG A 273 -7.13 -1.10 15.14
N LEU A 274 -6.85 0.19 15.31
CA LEU A 274 -5.79 0.90 14.59
C LEU A 274 -4.44 0.89 15.31
N CYS A 275 -4.31 0.24 16.47
CA CYS A 275 -3.03 0.00 17.14
C CYS A 275 -2.96 -1.46 17.59
N TRP A 276 -2.14 -2.28 16.94
CA TRP A 276 -2.03 -3.71 17.28
C TRP A 276 -1.04 -4.01 18.40
N LEU A 277 -0.12 -3.08 18.68
CA LEU A 277 0.85 -3.25 19.77
C LEU A 277 0.21 -2.92 21.12
N PRO A 278 0.70 -3.50 22.23
CA PRO A 278 0.17 -3.30 23.58
C PRO A 278 0.60 -1.95 24.18
N HIS A 279 0.30 -0.87 23.47
CA HIS A 279 0.51 0.50 23.91
C HIS A 279 -0.81 1.25 23.90
N ASP A 280 -0.95 2.23 24.79
CA ASP A 280 -2.14 3.06 24.80
C ASP A 280 -2.30 3.80 23.45
N PRO A 281 -3.50 3.75 22.85
CA PRO A 281 -3.78 4.52 21.65
C PRO A 281 -3.56 6.00 21.91
N ASP A 282 -2.62 6.62 21.19
CA ASP A 282 -2.35 8.05 21.27
C ASP A 282 -2.98 8.77 20.08
N ALA A 283 -3.80 9.79 20.38
CA ALA A 283 -4.58 10.46 19.36
C ALA A 283 -3.71 11.28 18.39
N THR A 284 -2.61 11.85 18.89
CA THR A 284 -1.68 12.61 18.06
C THR A 284 -0.94 11.70 17.09
N ARG A 285 -0.45 10.56 17.59
CA ARG A 285 0.22 9.52 16.82
C ARG A 285 -0.70 8.91 15.77
N LEU A 286 -1.96 8.65 16.13
CA LEU A 286 -3.00 8.23 15.19
C LEU A 286 -3.26 9.27 14.11
N ALA A 287 -3.36 10.55 14.46
CA ALA A 287 -3.54 11.64 13.50
C ALA A 287 -2.39 11.67 12.48
N VAL A 288 -1.13 11.57 12.94
CA VAL A 288 0.06 11.48 12.08
C VAL A 288 -0.01 10.24 11.18
N GLY A 289 -0.35 9.07 11.72
CA GLY A 289 -0.49 7.83 10.95
C GLY A 289 -1.53 7.93 9.84
N LEU A 290 -2.73 8.45 10.17
CA LEU A 290 -3.83 8.63 9.21
C LEU A 290 -3.44 9.61 8.11
N LEU A 291 -2.89 10.75 8.47
CA LEU A 291 -2.40 11.76 7.54
C LEU A 291 -1.40 11.17 6.55
N VAL A 292 -0.31 10.58 7.06
CA VAL A 292 0.79 10.06 6.26
C VAL A 292 0.30 8.94 5.34
N ARG A 293 -0.45 7.98 5.88
CA ARG A 293 -0.84 6.78 5.13
C ARG A 293 -1.88 7.09 4.06
N LEU A 294 -2.91 7.87 4.38
CA LEU A 294 -3.98 8.18 3.43
C LEU A 294 -3.49 9.10 2.30
N TYR A 295 -2.62 10.08 2.59
CA TYR A 295 -1.98 10.87 1.54
C TYR A 295 -1.03 10.06 0.68
N ARG A 296 -0.24 9.16 1.26
CA ARG A 296 0.67 8.31 0.48
C ARG A 296 -0.10 7.39 -0.47
N LEU A 297 -1.25 6.88 -0.03
CA LEU A 297 -2.09 6.01 -0.86
C LEU A 297 -2.83 6.84 -1.94
N GLY A 298 -3.61 7.85 -1.55
CA GLY A 298 -4.41 8.66 -2.48
C GLY A 298 -3.60 9.65 -3.31
N GLY A 299 -2.70 10.39 -2.68
CA GLY A 299 -1.85 11.38 -3.33
C GLY A 299 -0.96 10.77 -4.41
N ARG A 300 -0.36 9.59 -4.15
CA ARG A 300 0.43 8.89 -5.18
C ARG A 300 -0.44 8.48 -6.36
N ARG A 301 -1.62 7.89 -6.13
CA ARG A 301 -2.55 7.52 -7.20
C ARG A 301 -2.92 8.75 -8.04
N LEU A 302 -3.22 9.87 -7.39
CA LEU A 302 -3.55 11.12 -8.07
C LEU A 302 -2.36 11.68 -8.86
N CYS A 303 -1.14 11.64 -8.33
CA CYS A 303 0.06 12.04 -9.07
C CYS A 303 0.26 11.19 -10.33
N TYR A 304 0.06 9.87 -10.25
CA TYR A 304 0.08 9.00 -11.43
C TYR A 304 -0.99 9.43 -12.44
N LEU A 305 -2.22 9.70 -12.00
CA LEU A 305 -3.30 10.13 -12.88
C LEU A 305 -2.93 11.44 -13.62
N LEU A 306 -2.36 12.41 -12.90
CA LEU A 306 -2.02 13.74 -13.43
C LEU A 306 -0.79 13.72 -14.35
N VAL A 307 0.22 12.91 -14.03
CA VAL A 307 1.55 12.97 -14.66
C VAL A 307 1.80 11.80 -15.62
N HIS A 308 1.39 10.59 -15.26
CA HIS A 308 1.66 9.35 -15.99
C HIS A 308 0.39 8.50 -16.16
N LYS A 309 -0.53 8.99 -17.00
CA LYS A 309 -1.88 8.43 -17.20
C LYS A 309 -1.86 6.95 -17.63
N THR A 310 -0.92 6.54 -18.46
CA THR A 310 -0.72 5.15 -18.87
C THR A 310 -0.31 4.30 -17.67
N GLY A 311 0.64 4.79 -16.86
CA GLY A 311 1.04 4.17 -15.60
C GLY A 311 -0.11 4.04 -14.61
N TYR A 312 -0.97 5.06 -14.51
CA TYR A 312 -2.20 5.03 -13.71
C TYR A 312 -3.15 3.94 -14.19
N ARG A 313 -3.51 3.93 -15.48
CA ARG A 313 -4.43 2.95 -16.09
C ARG A 313 -3.90 1.53 -16.04
N ARG A 314 -2.58 1.38 -16.05
CA ARG A 314 -1.96 0.15 -15.59
C ARG A 314 -2.29 0.12 -14.09
N ARG A 315 -1.41 0.58 -13.21
CA ARG A 315 -1.39 0.28 -11.78
C ARG A 315 -2.70 0.35 -10.99
N TYR A 316 -3.59 1.30 -11.28
CA TYR A 316 -4.71 1.72 -10.44
C TYR A 316 -6.08 1.71 -11.14
N ALA A 317 -6.25 0.97 -12.24
CA ALA A 317 -7.48 0.97 -13.05
C ALA A 317 -8.80 0.77 -12.26
N HIS A 318 -8.75 -0.01 -11.17
CA HIS A 318 -9.89 -0.39 -10.34
C HIS A 318 -9.89 0.30 -8.97
N GLU A 319 -9.03 1.30 -8.81
CA GLU A 319 -8.80 2.00 -7.54
C GLU A 319 -9.28 3.46 -7.67
N SER A 320 -10.00 3.96 -6.66
CA SER A 320 -10.45 5.35 -6.60
C SER A 320 -9.33 6.28 -6.13
N VAL A 321 -9.18 7.43 -6.81
CA VAL A 321 -8.32 8.52 -6.33
C VAL A 321 -8.95 9.28 -5.16
N GLU A 322 -10.29 9.34 -5.09
CA GLU A 322 -11.01 10.12 -4.09
C GLU A 322 -11.08 9.42 -2.73
N PHE A 323 -11.11 8.09 -2.74
CA PHE A 323 -11.43 7.27 -1.57
C PHE A 323 -10.61 7.68 -0.33
N TYR A 324 -9.30 7.82 -0.45
CA TYR A 324 -8.44 8.10 0.71
C TYR A 324 -8.57 9.53 1.24
N PHE A 325 -8.86 10.50 0.38
CA PHE A 325 -9.14 11.85 0.83
C PHE A 325 -10.48 11.90 1.58
N ARG A 326 -11.50 11.18 1.08
CA ARG A 326 -12.79 11.04 1.78
C ARG A 326 -12.62 10.32 3.11
N ALA A 327 -11.83 9.24 3.15
CA ALA A 327 -11.55 8.51 4.37
C ALA A 327 -10.79 9.38 5.40
N LEU A 328 -9.88 10.25 4.95
CA LEU A 328 -9.16 11.17 5.84
C LEU A 328 -10.10 12.19 6.48
N LEU A 329 -10.99 12.80 5.69
CA LEU A 329 -11.99 13.74 6.21
C LEU A 329 -12.96 13.05 7.16
N LEU A 330 -13.44 11.85 6.79
CA LEU A 330 -14.29 11.04 7.67
C LEU A 330 -13.60 10.69 8.99
N ALA A 331 -12.31 10.35 8.96
CA ALA A 331 -11.54 10.08 10.16
C ALA A 331 -11.42 11.32 11.05
N ALA A 332 -11.25 12.50 10.46
CA ALA A 332 -11.24 13.77 11.17
C ALA A 332 -12.59 14.12 11.82
N ASP A 333 -13.70 13.60 11.29
CA ASP A 333 -15.04 13.79 11.86
C ASP A 333 -15.40 12.78 12.96
N THR A 334 -14.85 11.56 12.88
CA THR A 334 -15.34 10.42 13.67
C THR A 334 -14.30 9.86 14.63
N ALA A 335 -13.19 9.32 14.11
CA ALA A 335 -12.22 8.54 14.89
C ALA A 335 -11.08 9.37 15.51
N CYS A 336 -10.71 10.49 14.87
CA CYS A 336 -9.57 11.33 15.28
C CYS A 336 -9.82 12.82 14.99
N PRO A 337 -10.65 13.51 15.80
CA PRO A 337 -10.91 14.95 15.67
C PRO A 337 -9.66 15.84 15.74
N GLU A 338 -8.58 15.34 16.35
CA GLU A 338 -7.27 16.00 16.44
C GLU A 338 -6.67 16.30 15.06
N LEU A 339 -7.06 15.56 14.01
CA LEU A 339 -6.68 15.89 12.64
C LEU A 339 -7.06 17.34 12.26
N LYS A 340 -8.21 17.84 12.74
CA LYS A 340 -8.70 19.19 12.42
C LYS A 340 -7.89 20.29 13.11
N SER A 341 -7.48 20.05 14.35
CA SER A 341 -6.72 21.03 15.12
C SER A 341 -5.23 21.01 14.77
N LEU A 342 -4.68 19.83 14.47
CA LEU A 342 -3.25 19.65 14.19
C LEU A 342 -2.88 19.90 12.73
N PHE A 343 -3.77 19.58 11.78
CA PHE A 343 -3.49 19.59 10.34
C PHE A 343 -4.53 20.34 9.49
N PRO A 344 -4.98 21.56 9.88
CA PRO A 344 -6.04 22.27 9.16
C PRO A 344 -5.69 22.58 7.70
N ALA A 345 -4.46 22.98 7.39
CA ALA A 345 -4.06 23.31 6.01
C ALA A 345 -4.03 22.06 5.13
N ILE A 346 -3.54 20.93 5.66
CA ILE A 346 -3.53 19.67 4.91
C ILE A 346 -4.96 19.12 4.74
N LEU A 347 -5.84 19.17 5.74
CA LEU A 347 -7.24 18.79 5.54
C LEU A 347 -7.94 19.70 4.52
N GLY A 348 -7.69 21.01 4.56
CA GLY A 348 -8.18 21.95 3.54
C GLY A 348 -7.69 21.59 2.13
N ALA A 349 -6.46 21.08 2.00
CA ALA A 349 -5.96 20.55 0.74
C ALA A 349 -6.75 19.30 0.29
N ALA A 350 -7.09 18.38 1.19
CA ALA A 350 -7.90 17.21 0.86
C ALA A 350 -9.30 17.61 0.36
N GLU A 351 -9.94 18.59 0.99
CA GLU A 351 -11.22 19.16 0.57
C GLU A 351 -11.12 19.80 -0.82
N ALA A 352 -10.10 20.63 -1.05
CA ALA A 352 -9.87 21.29 -2.34
C ALA A 352 -9.64 20.26 -3.47
N ILE A 353 -8.88 19.20 -3.18
CA ILE A 353 -8.67 18.07 -4.11
C ILE A 353 -10.00 17.40 -4.44
N LEU A 354 -10.80 17.02 -3.44
CA LEU A 354 -12.10 16.36 -3.67
C LEU A 354 -13.07 17.24 -4.44
N SER A 355 -13.13 18.53 -4.11
CA SER A 355 -13.93 19.51 -4.84
C SER A 355 -13.55 19.54 -6.32
N ARG A 356 -12.23 19.53 -6.63
CA ARG A 356 -11.76 19.50 -8.01
C ARG A 356 -12.03 18.16 -8.71
N LEU A 357 -11.85 17.04 -8.01
CA LEU A 357 -12.09 15.68 -8.54
C LEU A 357 -13.57 15.41 -8.83
N SER A 358 -14.49 16.09 -8.13
CA SER A 358 -15.94 15.98 -8.40
C SER A 358 -16.34 16.50 -9.79
N GLY A 359 -15.49 17.32 -10.42
CA GLY A 359 -15.65 17.72 -11.83
C GLY A 359 -15.11 16.66 -12.80
N LYS A 360 -15.55 16.69 -14.05
CA LYS A 360 -14.93 15.85 -15.09
C LYS A 360 -13.50 16.34 -15.36
N LEU A 361 -12.52 15.58 -14.88
CA LEU A 361 -11.11 15.79 -15.19
C LEU A 361 -10.78 15.26 -16.59
N SER A 362 -10.29 16.15 -17.45
CA SER A 362 -9.78 15.78 -18.75
C SER A 362 -8.25 15.81 -18.71
N ILE A 363 -7.64 14.64 -18.87
CA ILE A 363 -6.19 14.47 -19.00
C ILE A 363 -5.93 13.93 -20.40
N ALA A 364 -5.49 14.80 -21.31
CA ALA A 364 -5.30 14.43 -22.72
C ALA A 364 -3.97 13.71 -22.97
N HIS A 365 -2.92 14.07 -22.22
CA HIS A 365 -1.55 13.65 -22.49
C HIS A 365 -0.97 12.81 -21.35
N ASP A 366 -0.10 11.85 -21.70
CA ASP A 366 0.84 11.24 -20.76
C ASP A 366 2.16 12.02 -20.83
N TRP A 367 2.35 12.91 -19.87
CA TRP A 367 3.52 13.80 -19.84
C TRP A 367 4.80 13.06 -19.47
N PHE A 368 4.67 11.97 -18.71
CA PHE A 368 5.80 11.18 -18.27
C PHE A 368 6.38 10.34 -19.40
N ASP A 369 5.53 9.60 -20.14
CA ASP A 369 5.95 8.81 -21.30
C ASP A 369 6.49 9.71 -22.43
N ALA A 370 6.03 10.95 -22.52
CA ALA A 370 6.56 11.93 -23.49
C ALA A 370 7.96 12.45 -23.11
N ALA A 371 8.31 12.43 -21.83
CA ALA A 371 9.56 12.99 -21.30
C ALA A 371 10.62 11.92 -20.98
N TYR A 372 10.21 10.70 -20.69
CA TYR A 372 11.08 9.58 -20.34
C TYR A 372 10.72 8.36 -21.16
N GLU A 373 11.74 7.70 -21.72
CA GLU A 373 11.54 6.41 -22.34
C GLU A 373 11.09 5.38 -21.28
N PRO A 374 10.06 4.57 -21.56
CA PRO A 374 9.68 3.49 -20.66
C PRO A 374 10.89 2.56 -20.48
N PRO A 375 11.23 2.17 -19.25
CA PRO A 375 12.41 1.37 -18.99
C PRO A 375 12.22 0.00 -19.65
N PRO A 376 13.27 -0.57 -20.26
CA PRO A 376 13.21 -1.93 -20.78
C PRO A 376 13.04 -2.89 -19.59
N GLY A 377 11.91 -3.58 -19.50
CA GLY A 377 11.69 -4.54 -18.41
C GLY A 377 10.26 -5.09 -18.32
N LYS A 378 10.13 -6.20 -17.59
CA LYS A 378 8.86 -6.75 -17.15
C LYS A 378 8.40 -5.96 -15.92
N TYR A 379 7.20 -5.40 -15.98
CA TYR A 379 6.64 -4.56 -14.93
C TYR A 379 6.16 -5.43 -13.75
N TYR A 380 5.95 -4.80 -12.58
CA TYR A 380 5.34 -5.45 -11.39
C TYR A 380 4.08 -6.27 -11.72
N ARG A 381 3.32 -5.84 -12.74
CA ARG A 381 2.11 -6.52 -13.23
C ARG A 381 2.37 -7.75 -14.07
N ASP A 382 3.51 -7.84 -14.73
CA ASP A 382 3.89 -9.02 -15.51
C ASP A 382 4.27 -10.18 -14.57
N VAL A 383 4.66 -9.85 -13.34
CA VAL A 383 4.92 -10.79 -12.25
C VAL A 383 3.69 -11.06 -11.39
N PHE A 384 2.88 -10.01 -11.11
CA PHE A 384 1.65 -10.07 -10.34
C PHE A 384 0.50 -9.39 -11.08
N PRO A 385 -0.11 -10.06 -12.06
CA PRO A 385 -1.14 -9.43 -12.87
C PRO A 385 -2.42 -9.25 -12.00
N TYR A 386 -3.02 -8.05 -12.10
CA TYR A 386 -4.24 -7.66 -11.38
C TYR A 386 -5.47 -8.32 -11.96
#